data_AF-A0A5B9W527-F1
#
_entry.id   AF-A0A5B9W527-F1
#
_cell.length_a   1.000
_cell.length_b   1.000
_cell.length_c   1.000
_cell.angle_alpha   90.00
_cell.angle_beta   90.00
_cell.angle_gamma   90.00
#
_symmetry.space_group_name_H-M   'P 1'
#
loop_
_entity.id
_entity.type
_entity.pdbx_description
1 polymer ?
#
loop_
_entity_poly.entity_id
_entity_poly.type
_entity_poly.pdbx_seq_one_letter_code
_entity_poly.pdbx_strand_id
1 'polypeptide(L)' 'MLSHEALNLFRLHVERHGDIDVAANRETYRELQRAGLVRAVSTYAGGPESAYRMTREGFERRAELLARAKAAG' A
#
# COMPACT_ATOMS: atom_id res chain seq x y z
N MET A 1 -5.78 2.75 12.98
CA MET A 1 -5.61 1.28 12.99
C MET A 1 -5.77 0.81 11.57
N LEU A 2 -4.89 -0.05 11.06
CA LEU A 2 -4.99 -0.57 9.69
C LEU A 2 -5.94 -1.77 9.64
N SER A 3 -6.80 -1.82 8.62
CA SER A 3 -7.65 -2.96 8.31
C SER A 3 -6.84 -4.17 7.84
N HIS A 4 -7.45 -5.35 7.93
CA HIS A 4 -6.85 -6.60 7.44
C HIS A 4 -6.58 -6.53 5.92
N GLU A 5 -7.50 -5.92 5.17
CA GLU A 5 -7.35 -5.68 3.73
C GLU A 5 -6.18 -4.75 3.43
N ALA A 6 -5.99 -3.68 4.20
CA ALA A 6 -4.85 -2.78 4.03
C ALA A 6 -3.51 -3.47 4.30
N LEU A 7 -3.43 -4.31 5.33
CA LEU A 7 -2.22 -5.10 5.61
C LEU A 7 -1.91 -6.11 4.50
N ASN A 8 -2.94 -6.79 3.97
CA ASN A 8 -2.79 -7.72 2.86
C ASN A 8 -2.39 -7.02 1.55
N LEU A 9 -3.00 -5.87 1.27
CA LEU A 9 -2.64 -5.06 0.11
C LEU A 9 -1.20 -4.54 0.23
N PHE A 10 -0.79 -4.10 1.42
CA PHE A 10 0.60 -3.67 1.65
C PHE A 10 1.59 -4.82 1.41
N ARG A 11 1.27 -6.03 1.88
CA ARG A 11 2.07 -7.23 1.60
C ARG A 11 2.19 -7.48 0.09
N LEU A 12 1.07 -7.52 -0.62
CA LEU A 12 1.06 -7.73 -2.07
C LEU A 12 1.83 -6.62 -2.80
N HIS A 13 1.71 -5.37 -2.36
CA HIS A 13 2.41 -4.22 -2.94
C HIS A 13 3.92 -4.39 -2.83
N VAL A 14 4.41 -4.89 -1.69
CA VAL A 14 5.83 -5.20 -1.48
C VAL A 14 6.26 -6.35 -2.40
N GLU A 15 5.50 -7.45 -2.44
CA GLU A 15 5.83 -8.65 -3.22
C GLU A 15 5.85 -8.39 -4.73
N ARG A 16 4.92 -7.56 -5.22
CA ARG A 16 4.79 -7.22 -6.64
C ARG A 16 5.53 -5.93 -7.03
N HIS A 17 6.33 -5.37 -6.13
CA HIS A 17 7.05 -4.11 -6.37
C HIS A 17 6.15 -2.95 -6.83
N GLY A 18 4.91 -2.91 -6.36
CA GLY A 18 3.90 -1.92 -6.72
C GLY A 18 3.10 -2.22 -7.99
N ASP A 19 3.30 -3.38 -8.63
CA ASP A 19 2.49 -3.86 -9.75
C ASP A 19 1.15 -4.43 -9.25
N ILE A 20 0.23 -3.54 -8.89
CA ILE A 20 -1.12 -3.85 -8.44
C ILE A 20 -2.09 -2.87 -9.09
N ASP A 21 -3.25 -3.40 -9.49
CA ASP A 21 -4.34 -2.58 -9.99
C ASP A 21 -4.86 -1.62 -8.89
N VAL A 22 -4.50 -0.35 -9.03
CA VAL A 22 -4.87 0.71 -8.08
C VAL A 22 -6.35 1.03 -8.14
N ALA A 23 -6.99 0.88 -9.32
CA ALA A 23 -8.40 1.16 -9.50
C ALA A 23 -9.28 0.24 -8.64
N ALA A 24 -9.01 -1.07 -8.63
CA ALA A 24 -9.71 -2.04 -7.80
C ALA A 24 -9.42 -1.90 -6.30
N ASN A 25 -8.31 -1.27 -5.90
CA ASN A 25 -7.84 -1.21 -4.51
C ASN A 25 -7.80 0.22 -3.95
N ARG A 26 -8.55 1.15 -4.56
CA ARG A 26 -8.38 2.59 -4.34
C ARG A 26 -8.66 3.01 -2.90
N GLU A 27 -9.72 2.49 -2.27
CA GLU A 27 -10.06 2.79 -0.89
C GLU A 27 -9.00 2.27 0.09
N THR A 28 -8.54 1.04 -0.13
CA THR A 28 -7.49 0.41 0.67
C THR A 28 -6.14 1.13 0.54
N TYR A 29 -5.78 1.59 -0.65
CA TYR A 29 -4.60 2.44 -0.85
C TYR A 29 -4.73 3.80 -0.17
N ARG A 30 -5.93 4.41 -0.15
CA ARG A 30 -6.17 5.65 0.60
C ARG A 30 -6.01 5.44 2.10
N GLU A 31 -6.38 4.29 2.62
CA GLU A 31 -6.12 3.94 4.02
C GLU A 31 -4.61 3.86 4.32
N LEU A 32 -3.86 3.16 3.47
CA LEU A 32 -2.39 3.09 3.57
C LEU A 32 -1.73 4.47 3.43
N GLN A 33 -2.29 5.34 2.58
CA GLN A 33 -1.83 6.72 2.41
C GLN A 33 -2.09 7.57 3.65
N ARG A 34 -3.27 7.47 4.25
CA ARG A 34 -3.60 8.16 5.52
C ARG A 34 -2.70 7.68 6.67
N ALA A 35 -2.27 6.42 6.63
CA ALA A 35 -1.30 5.86 7.56
C ALA A 35 0.17 6.23 7.24
N GLY A 36 0.43 7.03 6.20
CA GLY A 36 1.77 7.49 5.84
C GLY A 36 2.67 6.42 5.21
N LEU A 37 2.16 5.24 4.89
CA LEU A 37 2.95 4.08 4.41
C LEU A 37 3.21 4.12 2.91
N VAL A 38 2.31 4.74 2.16
CA VAL A 38 2.42 4.96 0.72
C VAL A 38 2.02 6.39 0.39
N ARG A 39 2.44 6.87 -0.77
CA ARG A 39 1.98 8.14 -1.35
C ARG A 39 1.44 7.91 -2.76
N ALA A 40 0.32 8.53 -3.07
CA ALA A 40 -0.18 8.59 -4.45
C ALA A 40 0.86 9.31 -5.32
N VAL A 41 1.13 8.76 -6.49
CA VAL A 41 1.94 9.38 -7.53
C VAL A 41 1.13 9.39 -8.82
N SER A 42 1.27 10.46 -9.59
CA SER A 42 0.66 10.55 -10.91
C SER A 42 1.60 9.88 -11.90
N THR A 43 1.07 8.98 -12.73
CA THR A 43 1.80 8.50 -13.90
C THR A 43 1.35 9.28 -15.13
N TYR A 44 2.21 9.33 -16.14
CA TYR A 44 1.96 10.06 -17.38
C TYR A 44 0.64 9.63 -18.07
N ALA A 45 0.17 8.41 -17.81
CA ALA A 45 -0.97 7.80 -18.50
C ALA A 45 -2.30 7.77 -17.71
N GLY A 46 -2.35 8.12 -16.42
CA GLY A 46 -3.55 7.82 -15.60
C GLY A 46 -4.04 8.90 -14.62
N GLY A 47 -3.46 10.11 -14.62
CA GLY A 47 -3.88 11.19 -13.72
C GLY A 47 -3.47 11.02 -12.23
N PRO A 48 -4.07 11.77 -11.30
CA PRO A 48 -3.79 11.64 -9.87
C PRO A 48 -4.30 10.29 -9.33
N GLU A 49 -3.48 9.62 -8.52
CA GLU A 49 -3.70 8.27 -7.97
C GLU A 49 -3.59 7.09 -8.97
N SER A 50 -2.85 7.22 -10.06
CA SER A 50 -2.62 6.06 -10.95
C SER A 50 -1.68 5.01 -10.36
N ALA A 51 -0.82 5.42 -9.44
CA ALA A 51 0.13 4.55 -8.78
C ALA A 51 0.36 5.02 -7.35
N TYR A 52 0.83 4.10 -6.51
CA TYR A 52 1.27 4.39 -5.16
C TYR A 52 2.73 3.99 -5.02
N ARG A 53 3.52 4.81 -4.33
CA ARG A 53 4.89 4.47 -3.95
C ARG A 53 5.00 4.35 -2.46
N MET A 54 5.74 3.35 -2.01
CA MET A 54 6.12 3.21 -0.61
C MET A 54 6.89 4.45 -0.13
N THR A 55 6.53 4.94 1.06
CA THR A 55 7.28 6.00 1.74
C THR A 55 8.47 5.40 2.49
N ARG A 56 9.35 6.26 2.99
CA ARG A 56 10.41 5.84 3.89
C ARG A 56 9.84 5.16 5.15
N GLU A 57 8.80 5.74 5.74
CA GLU A 57 8.14 5.15 6.92
C GLU A 57 7.55 3.77 6.60
N GLY A 58 6.91 3.60 5.45
CA GLY A 58 6.41 2.31 4.98
C GLY A 58 7.53 1.27 4.86
N PHE A 59 8.71 1.67 4.40
CA PHE A 59 9.88 0.81 4.30
C PHE A 59 10.45 0.44 5.68
N GLU A 60 10.62 1.41 6.57
CA GLU A 60 11.12 1.20 7.94
C GLU A 60 10.20 0.28 8.74
N ARG A 61 8.88 0.41 8.56
CA ARG A 61 7.87 -0.40 9.24
C ARG A 61 7.51 -1.69 8.51
N ARG A 62 8.12 -1.99 7.35
CA ARG A 62 7.69 -3.13 6.52
C ARG A 62 7.70 -4.46 7.28
N ALA A 63 8.72 -4.70 8.10
CA ALA A 63 8.87 -5.97 8.80
C ALA A 63 7.76 -6.18 9.83
N GLU A 64 7.41 -5.12 10.59
CA GLU A 64 6.27 -5.12 11.52
C GLU A 64 4.96 -5.38 10.76
N LEU A 65 4.71 -4.64 9.68
CA LEU A 65 3.47 -4.73 8.92
C LEU A 65 3.30 -6.10 8.26
N LEU A 66 4.37 -6.70 7.75
CA LEU A 66 4.35 -8.04 7.18
C LEU A 66 4.11 -9.12 8.26
N ALA A 67 4.70 -8.98 9.45
CA ALA A 67 4.43 -9.88 10.56
C ALA A 67 2.96 -9.79 11.00
N ARG A 68 2.39 -8.59 11.03
CA ARG A 68 0.97 -8.36 11.34
C ARG A 68 0.03 -8.92 10.28
N ALA A 69 0.37 -8.77 8.99
CA ALA A 69 -0.39 -9.37 7.90
C ALA A 69 -0.42 -10.91 8.01
N LYS A 70 0.70 -11.52 8.42
CA LYS A 70 0.78 -12.97 8.65
C LYS A 70 -0.04 -13.44 9.86
N ALA A 71 -0.11 -12.66 10.93
CA ALA A 71 -0.92 -12.99 12.11
C ALA A 71 -2.44 -12.78 11.88
N ALA A 72 -2.79 -12.07 10.82
CA ALA A 72 -4.14 -11.69 10.43
C ALA A 72 -4.80 -12.66 9.42
N GLY A 73 -4.06 -13.64 8.89
CA GLY A 73 -4.54 -14.65 7.94
C GLY A 73 -4.42 -16.05 8.52
#